data_AF-A0A9D2PN51-F1
#
_entry.id   AF-A0A9D2PN51-F1
#
_cell.length_a   1.000
_cell.length_b   1.000
_cell.length_c   1.000
_cell.angle_alpha   90.00
_cell.angle_beta   90.00
_cell.angle_gamma   90.00
#
_symmetry.space_group_name_H-M   'P 1'
#
loop_
_entity.id
_entity.type
_entity.pdbx_description
1 polymer ?
#
loop_
_entity_poly.entity_id
_entity_poly.type
_entity_poly.pdbx_seq_one_letter_code
_entity_poly.pdbx_strand_id
1 'polypeptide(L)'
;MPLFDNENRILQIETEKKEIFKHMENPLISQPFIEDFAKRFSWNTNAIEGNTLSLEETIAVIDYDEVRSNHTYSEYTDAKNAYYAIQKLLLPFAKTAIDEEWIKKANGYIRH
;
A
#
# COMPACT_ATOMS: atom_id res chain seq x y z
N MET A 1 -7.78 16.34 33.31
CA MET A 1 -6.79 15.43 32.71
C MET A 1 -6.73 15.78 31.23
N PRO A 2 -5.59 16.19 30.66
CA PRO A 2 -5.53 16.37 29.21
C PRO A 2 -5.72 14.98 28.58
N LEU A 3 -6.74 14.84 27.74
CA LEU A 3 -7.13 13.55 27.13
C LEU A 3 -6.08 13.00 26.16
N PHE A 4 -5.16 13.86 25.67
CA PHE A 4 -4.03 13.47 24.83
C PHE A 4 -2.86 14.44 25.05
N ASP A 5 -1.66 13.89 25.25
CA ASP A 5 -0.41 14.64 25.27
C ASP A 5 0.19 14.69 23.86
N ASN A 6 -0.31 15.64 23.07
CA ASN A 6 0.06 15.76 21.66
C ASN A 6 1.51 16.20 21.48
N GLU A 7 2.05 17.02 22.39
CA GLU A 7 3.43 17.52 22.29
C GLU A 7 4.44 16.38 22.44
N ASN A 8 4.27 15.52 23.45
CA ASN A 8 5.14 14.37 23.63
C ASN A 8 4.98 13.34 22.50
N ARG A 9 3.76 13.12 21.97
CA ARG A 9 3.54 12.23 20.82
C ARG A 9 4.20 12.75 19.56
N ILE A 10 4.14 14.06 19.29
CA ILE A 10 4.81 14.67 18.14
C ILE A 10 6.33 14.50 18.27
N LEU A 11 6.89 14.74 19.47
CA LEU A 11 8.31 14.55 19.74
C LEU A 11 8.75 13.09 19.53
N GLN A 12 7.93 12.13 19.98
CA GLN A 12 8.16 10.71 19.76
C GLN A 12 8.17 10.37 18.27
N ILE A 13 7.17 10.83 17.51
CA ILE A 13 7.07 10.58 16.05
C ILE A 13 8.29 11.13 15.32
N GLU A 14 8.72 12.36 15.61
CA GLU A 14 9.90 12.95 14.97
C GLU A 14 11.20 12.22 15.34
N THR A 15 11.26 11.61 16.51
CA THR A 15 12.40 10.78 16.94
C THR A 15 12.41 9.44 16.23
N GLU A 16 11.29 8.70 16.27
CA GLU A 16 11.14 7.40 15.60
C GLU A 16 11.34 7.49 14.09
N LYS A 17 10.83 8.57 13.47
CA LYS A 17 11.02 8.85 12.05
C LYS A 17 12.50 8.88 11.65
N LYS A 18 13.37 9.51 12.46
CA LYS A 18 14.81 9.56 12.18
C LYS A 18 15.44 8.18 12.20
N GLU A 19 15.10 7.36 13.20
CA GLU A 19 15.60 5.98 13.31
C GLU A 19 15.09 5.10 12.16
N ILE A 20 13.81 5.22 11.79
CA ILE A 20 13.23 4.50 10.65
C ILE A 20 13.97 4.85 9.35
N PHE A 21 14.20 6.15 9.07
CA PHE A 21 14.91 6.54 7.85
C PHE A 21 16.33 5.96 7.79
N LYS A 22 17.02 5.88 8.93
CA LYS A 22 18.34 5.23 9.02
C LYS A 22 18.27 3.73 8.71
N HIS A 23 17.25 3.03 9.21
CA HIS A 23 17.05 1.61 8.87
C HIS A 23 16.69 1.40 7.39
N MET A 24 15.94 2.33 6.80
CA MET A 24 15.52 2.28 5.40
C MET A 24 16.69 2.45 4.41
N GLU A 25 17.84 2.95 4.85
CA GLU A 25 19.07 2.97 4.04
C GLU A 25 19.61 1.57 3.76
N ASN A 26 19.27 0.56 4.58
CA ASN A 26 19.69 -0.82 4.36
C ASN A 26 18.70 -1.56 3.44
N PRO A 27 19.09 -1.99 2.23
CA PRO A 27 18.21 -2.71 1.30
C PRO A 27 17.64 -4.00 1.87
N LEU A 28 18.37 -4.68 2.77
CA LEU A 28 17.90 -5.91 3.43
C LEU A 28 16.72 -5.66 4.38
N ILE A 29 16.50 -4.40 4.77
CA ILE A 29 15.34 -3.98 5.57
C ILE A 29 14.30 -3.32 4.68
N SER A 30 14.70 -2.36 3.84
CA SER A 30 13.76 -1.54 3.08
C SER A 30 13.06 -2.31 1.96
N GLN A 31 13.75 -3.23 1.28
CA GLN A 31 13.14 -4.01 0.20
C GLN A 31 11.99 -4.91 0.70
N PRO A 32 12.18 -5.81 1.69
CA PRO A 32 11.09 -6.65 2.17
C PRO A 32 9.96 -5.83 2.78
N PHE A 33 10.27 -4.70 3.43
CA PHE A 33 9.26 -3.78 3.94
C PHE A 33 8.39 -3.20 2.81
N ILE A 34 9.01 -2.70 1.73
CA ILE A 34 8.29 -2.09 0.60
C ILE A 34 7.42 -3.13 -0.13
N GLU A 35 7.95 -4.34 -0.31
CA GLU A 35 7.23 -5.44 -0.97
C GLU A 35 6.00 -5.87 -0.16
N ASP A 36 6.14 -6.08 1.16
CA ASP A 36 5.04 -6.42 2.05
C ASP A 36 4.03 -5.26 2.16
N PHE A 37 4.51 -4.01 2.28
CA PHE A 37 3.67 -2.81 2.29
C PHE A 37 2.77 -2.75 1.06
N ALA A 38 3.32 -2.95 -0.14
CA ALA A 38 2.53 -2.85 -1.38
C ALA A 38 1.40 -3.88 -1.43
N LYS A 39 1.66 -5.12 -1.00
CA LYS A 39 0.67 -6.20 -0.96
C LYS A 39 -0.41 -5.92 0.07
N ARG A 40 -0.02 -5.57 1.30
CA ARG A 40 -0.96 -5.22 2.37
C ARG A 40 -1.77 -3.98 2.03
N PHE A 41 -1.18 -2.99 1.40
CA PHE A 41 -1.89 -1.76 1.06
C PHE A 41 -2.92 -2.01 -0.05
N SER A 42 -2.57 -2.81 -1.07
CA SER A 42 -3.54 -3.28 -2.07
C SER A 42 -4.70 -4.06 -1.43
N TRP A 43 -4.40 -4.99 -0.53
CA TRP A 43 -5.43 -5.74 0.18
C TRP A 43 -6.35 -4.83 1.02
N ASN A 44 -5.79 -3.96 1.86
CA ASN A 44 -6.58 -3.11 2.76
C ASN A 44 -7.48 -2.12 1.99
N THR A 45 -6.97 -1.47 0.94
CA THR A 45 -7.78 -0.50 0.18
C THR A 45 -8.96 -1.17 -0.51
N ASN A 46 -8.76 -2.35 -1.08
CA ASN A 46 -9.83 -3.10 -1.73
C ASN A 46 -10.82 -3.67 -0.72
N ALA A 47 -10.35 -4.16 0.44
CA ALA A 47 -11.22 -4.66 1.50
C ALA A 47 -12.16 -3.57 2.05
N ILE A 48 -11.69 -2.32 2.16
CA ILE A 48 -12.53 -1.16 2.53
C ILE A 48 -13.64 -0.91 1.50
N GLU A 49 -13.38 -1.15 0.22
CA GLU A 49 -14.35 -1.01 -0.88
C GLU A 49 -15.25 -2.24 -1.06
N GLY A 50 -15.09 -3.28 -0.22
CA GLY A 50 -15.95 -4.46 -0.19
C GLY A 50 -15.41 -5.70 -0.89
N ASN A 51 -14.15 -5.68 -1.34
CA ASN A 51 -13.47 -6.87 -1.85
C ASN A 51 -13.32 -7.90 -0.71
N THR A 52 -13.63 -9.17 -1.01
CA THR A 52 -13.68 -10.24 -0.01
C THR A 52 -12.44 -11.13 0.03
N LEU A 53 -11.44 -10.87 -0.83
CA LEU A 53 -10.19 -11.62 -0.81
C LEU A 53 -9.48 -11.47 0.54
N SER A 54 -9.01 -12.60 1.07
CA SER A 54 -8.07 -12.59 2.18
C SER A 54 -6.72 -12.02 1.76
N LEU A 55 -5.87 -11.70 2.74
CA LEU A 55 -4.49 -11.30 2.46
C LEU A 55 -3.73 -12.40 1.70
N GLU A 56 -3.92 -13.67 2.07
CA GLU A 56 -3.27 -14.81 1.43
C GLU A 56 -3.71 -14.96 -0.04
N GLU A 57 -5.01 -14.82 -0.32
CA GLU A 57 -5.53 -14.86 -1.69
C GLU A 57 -5.09 -13.67 -2.52
N THR A 58 -5.01 -12.48 -1.90
CA THR A 58 -4.46 -11.27 -2.54
C THR A 58 -3.00 -11.48 -2.93
N ILE A 59 -2.19 -12.08 -2.05
CA ILE A 59 -0.80 -12.42 -2.35
C ILE A 59 -0.74 -13.47 -3.46
N ALA A 60 -1.57 -14.51 -3.39
CA ALA A 60 -1.59 -15.59 -4.37
C ALA A 60 -1.90 -15.09 -5.79
N VAL A 61 -2.87 -14.19 -5.94
CA VAL A 61 -3.20 -13.61 -7.26
C VAL A 61 -2.16 -12.61 -7.77
N ILE A 62 -1.51 -11.86 -6.86
CA ILE A 62 -0.45 -10.90 -7.23
C ILE A 62 0.83 -11.63 -7.66
N ASP A 63 1.29 -12.60 -6.88
CA ASP A 63 2.61 -13.22 -7.06
C ASP A 63 2.56 -14.42 -8.04
N TYR A 64 1.43 -15.14 -8.10
CA TYR A 64 1.34 -16.42 -8.81
C TYR A 64 0.17 -16.50 -9.81
N ASP A 65 -0.64 -15.44 -9.93
CA ASP A 65 -1.87 -15.44 -10.74
C ASP A 65 -2.86 -16.56 -10.34
N GLU A 66 -2.79 -17.00 -9.09
CA GLU A 66 -3.64 -18.06 -8.55
C GLU A 66 -4.98 -17.50 -8.05
N VAL A 67 -6.07 -18.19 -8.39
CA VAL A 67 -7.44 -17.83 -7.96
C VAL A 67 -8.09 -18.97 -7.19
N ARG A 68 -9.02 -18.61 -6.31
CA ARG A 68 -9.87 -19.53 -5.52
C ARG A 68 -11.34 -19.43 -5.95
N SER A 69 -12.10 -20.48 -5.67
CA SER A 69 -13.54 -20.48 -5.86
C SER A 69 -14.22 -19.47 -4.92
N ASN A 70 -15.41 -19.00 -5.28
CA ASN A 70 -16.28 -18.08 -4.50
C ASN A 70 -15.95 -16.59 -4.58
N HIS A 71 -15.01 -16.18 -5.43
CA HIS A 71 -14.75 -14.77 -5.70
C HIS A 71 -15.05 -14.42 -7.16
N THR A 72 -15.30 -13.15 -7.39
CA THR A 72 -15.54 -12.60 -8.72
C THR A 72 -14.23 -12.31 -9.44
N TYR A 73 -14.26 -12.33 -10.78
CA TYR A 73 -13.13 -11.87 -11.58
C TYR A 73 -12.73 -10.43 -11.23
N SER A 74 -13.71 -9.55 -10.99
CA SER A 74 -13.48 -8.16 -10.59
C SER A 74 -12.65 -8.03 -9.32
N GLU A 75 -12.90 -8.87 -8.30
CA GLU A 75 -12.13 -8.80 -7.05
C GLU A 75 -10.64 -9.09 -7.27
N TYR A 76 -10.33 -10.05 -8.15
CA TYR A 76 -8.94 -10.37 -8.51
C TYR A 76 -8.31 -9.26 -9.35
N THR A 77 -9.04 -8.67 -10.29
CA THR A 77 -8.53 -7.56 -11.09
C THR A 77 -8.29 -6.31 -10.25
N ASP A 78 -9.20 -5.99 -9.33
CA ASP A 78 -9.08 -4.83 -8.44
C ASP A 78 -7.85 -4.94 -7.54
N ALA A 79 -7.59 -6.15 -6.99
CA ALA A 79 -6.38 -6.44 -6.22
C ALA A 79 -5.09 -6.24 -7.04
N LYS A 80 -5.06 -6.71 -8.29
CA LYS A 80 -3.91 -6.56 -9.19
C LYS A 80 -3.72 -5.11 -9.63
N ASN A 81 -4.80 -4.43 -9.96
CA ASN A 81 -4.80 -3.04 -10.42
C ASN A 81 -4.35 -2.07 -9.33
N ALA A 82 -4.86 -2.23 -8.10
CA ALA A 82 -4.41 -1.45 -6.95
C ALA A 82 -2.92 -1.68 -6.66
N TYR A 83 -2.46 -2.93 -6.67
CA TYR A 83 -1.05 -3.26 -6.50
C TYR A 83 -0.18 -2.62 -7.60
N TYR A 84 -0.62 -2.69 -8.85
CA TYR A 84 0.06 -2.08 -9.98
C TYR A 84 0.14 -0.55 -9.85
N ALA A 85 -0.95 0.11 -9.45
CA ALA A 85 -0.97 1.54 -9.21
C ALA A 85 0.03 1.95 -8.11
N ILE A 86 0.08 1.19 -7.00
CA ILE A 86 1.04 1.41 -5.91
C ILE A 86 2.49 1.31 -6.42
N GLN A 87 2.80 0.27 -7.19
CA GLN A 87 4.14 0.06 -7.76
C GLN A 87 4.55 1.17 -8.73
N LYS A 88 3.60 1.79 -9.47
CA LYS A 88 3.89 2.79 -10.50
C LYS A 88 3.86 4.23 -10.03
N LEU A 89 3.04 4.55 -9.02
CA LEU A 89 2.75 5.92 -8.62
C LEU A 89 3.19 6.27 -7.21
N LEU A 90 3.35 5.26 -6.33
CA LEU A 90 3.73 5.48 -4.94
C LEU A 90 5.16 5.02 -4.63
N LEU A 91 5.63 3.97 -5.30
CA LEU A 91 6.95 3.37 -5.06
C LEU A 91 7.97 3.72 -6.15
N PRO A 92 9.26 3.95 -5.78
CA PRO A 92 9.75 4.13 -4.42
C PRO A 92 9.18 5.42 -3.78
N PHE A 93 9.11 5.47 -2.45
CA PHE A 93 8.53 6.60 -1.72
C PHE A 93 9.29 7.91 -1.98
N ALA A 94 8.81 8.69 -2.92
CA ALA A 94 9.37 9.97 -3.31
C ALA A 94 8.31 11.06 -3.25
N LYS A 95 8.74 12.30 -2.99
CA LYS A 95 7.84 13.45 -3.09
C LYS A 95 7.47 13.63 -4.56
N THR A 96 6.17 13.60 -4.83
CA THR A 96 5.60 13.77 -6.16
C THR A 96 4.54 14.87 -6.11
N ALA A 97 4.48 15.70 -7.14
CA ALA A 97 3.40 16.67 -7.28
C ALA A 97 2.10 15.92 -7.62
N ILE A 98 1.04 16.19 -6.87
CA ILE A 98 -0.30 15.62 -7.12
C ILE A 98 -1.10 16.67 -7.88
N ASP A 99 -1.19 16.50 -9.20
CA ASP A 99 -1.98 17.33 -10.10
C ASP A 99 -3.13 16.53 -10.74
N GLU A 100 -3.93 17.18 -11.60
CA GLU A 100 -5.06 16.53 -12.25
C GLU A 100 -4.64 15.34 -13.13
N GLU A 101 -3.50 15.44 -13.82
CA GLU A 101 -2.98 14.37 -14.66
C GLU A 101 -2.62 13.15 -13.82
N TRP A 102 -1.94 13.38 -12.69
CA TRP A 102 -1.61 12.33 -11.74
C TRP A 102 -2.86 11.62 -11.22
N ILE A 103 -3.91 12.37 -10.86
CA ILE A 103 -5.18 11.80 -10.38
C ILE A 103 -5.85 10.96 -11.46
N LYS A 104 -5.93 11.46 -12.70
CA LYS A 104 -6.51 10.70 -13.83
C LYS A 104 -5.73 9.42 -14.10
N LYS A 105 -4.40 9.47 -14.02
CA LYS A 105 -3.53 8.31 -14.19
C LYS A 105 -3.73 7.27 -13.08
N ALA A 106 -3.82 7.72 -11.83
CA ALA A 106 -4.11 6.85 -10.69
C ALA A 106 -5.45 6.12 -10.86
N ASN A 107 -6.51 6.86 -11.18
CA ASN A 107 -7.82 6.26 -11.43
C ASN A 107 -7.81 5.31 -12.64
N GLY A 108 -7.06 5.67 -13.69
CA GLY A 108 -6.86 4.81 -14.85
C GLY A 108 -6.22 3.47 -14.49
N TYR A 109 -5.21 3.44 -13.63
CA TYR A 109 -4.61 2.18 -13.19
C TYR A 109 -5.52 1.33 -12.30
N ILE A 110 -6.39 1.95 -11.50
CA ILE A 110 -7.25 1.22 -10.56
C ILE A 110 -8.48 0.62 -11.25
N ARG A 111 -9.13 1.37 -12.14
CA ARG A 111 -10.45 1.00 -12.72
C ARG A 111 -10.40 0.44 -14.14
N HIS A 112 -9.34 -0.27 -14.51
CA HIS A 112 -9.20 -0.87 -15.84
C HIS A 112 -9.60 -2.34 -15.93
#